data_AF-A0A068YWT6-F1
#
_entry.id   AF-A0A068YWT6-F1
#
_cell.length_a   1.000
_cell.length_b   1.000
_cell.length_c   1.000
_cell.angle_alpha   90.00
_cell.angle_beta   90.00
_cell.angle_gamma   90.00
#
_symmetry.space_group_name_H-M   'P 1'
#
loop_
_entity.id
_entity.type
_entity.pdbx_description
1 polymer ?
#
loop_
_entity_poly.entity_id
_entity_poly.type
_entity_poly.pdbx_seq_one_letter_code
_entity_poly.pdbx_strand_id
1 'polypeptide(L)' 'MALLLLEALGALLLLVFIVWWTMFSGRQKGELKDESARAAPDPEKERK' A
#
# COMPACT_ATOMS: atom_id res chain seq x y z
N MET A 1 -17.43 36.75 -4.62
CA MET A 1 -15.96 36.73 -4.50
C MET A 1 -15.48 35.76 -3.42
N ALA A 2 -15.97 35.82 -2.17
CA ALA A 2 -15.54 34.92 -1.09
C ALA A 2 -15.82 33.41 -1.34
N LEU A 3 -16.88 33.08 -2.09
CA LEU A 3 -17.23 31.71 -2.48
C LEU A 3 -16.12 31.05 -3.33
N LEU A 4 -15.48 31.79 -4.24
CA LEU A 4 -14.37 31.28 -5.06
C LEU A 4 -13.12 30.98 -4.22
N LEU A 5 -12.84 31.82 -3.21
CA LEU A 5 -11.74 31.58 -2.26
C LEU A 5 -11.97 30.31 -1.45
N LEU A 6 -13.21 30.09 -1.01
CA LEU A 6 -13.58 28.89 -0.25
C LEU A 6 -13.46 27.62 -1.10
N GLU A 7 -13.91 27.66 -2.36
CA GLU A 7 -13.74 26.55 -3.30
C GLU A 7 -12.27 26.27 -3.62
N ALA A 8 -11.45 27.30 -3.82
CA ALA A 8 -10.02 27.12 -4.08
C ALA A 8 -9.30 26.48 -2.87
N LEU A 9 -9.65 26.86 -1.64
CA LEU A 9 -9.15 26.24 -0.42
C LEU A 9 -9.61 24.78 -0.30
N GLY A 10 -10.88 24.50 -0.59
CA GLY A 10 -11.43 23.14 -0.61
C GLY A 10 -10.75 22.25 -1.66
N ALA A 11 -10.56 22.78 -2.87
CA ALA A 11 -9.87 22.10 -3.96
C ALA A 11 -8.41 21.81 -3.62
N LEU A 12 -7.68 22.76 -3.02
CA LEU A 12 -6.31 22.54 -2.54
C LEU A 12 -6.21 21.40 -1.52
N LEU A 13 -7.13 21.37 -0.54
CA LEU A 13 -7.19 20.29 0.45
C LEU A 13 -7.52 18.94 -0.19
N LEU A 14 -8.49 18.90 -1.11
CA LEU A 14 -8.85 17.69 -1.86
C LEU A 14 -7.69 17.19 -2.72
N LEU A 15 -6.95 18.10 -3.35
CA LEU A 15 -5.83 17.76 -4.23
C LEU A 15 -4.69 17.12 -3.42
N VAL A 16 -4.33 17.70 -2.27
CA VAL A 16 -3.35 17.09 -1.35
C VAL A 16 -3.85 15.75 -0.81
N PHE A 17 -5.13 15.67 -0.44
CA PHE A 17 -5.75 14.44 0.05
C PHE A 17 -5.67 13.32 -0.99
N ILE A 18 -6.01 13.60 -2.25
CA ILE A 18 -5.94 12.63 -3.35
C ILE A 18 -4.49 12.23 -3.64
N VAL A 19 -3.53 13.16 -3.66
CA VAL A 19 -2.12 12.83 -3.90
C VAL A 19 -1.56 11.95 -2.77
N TRP A 20 -1.82 12.31 -1.52
CA TRP A 20 -1.43 11.49 -0.38
C TRP A 20 -2.10 10.11 -0.42
N TRP A 21 -3.39 10.08 -0.73
CA TRP A 21 -4.16 8.86 -0.89
C TRP A 21 -3.64 7.98 -2.02
N THR A 22 -3.31 8.54 -3.18
CA THR A 22 -2.79 7.76 -4.33
C THR A 22 -1.41 7.18 -4.02
N MET A 23 -0.54 7.90 -3.32
CA MET A 23 0.74 7.34 -2.87
C MET A 23 0.57 6.28 -1.78
N PHE A 24 -0.42 6.42 -0.90
CA PHE A 24 -0.65 5.48 0.20
C PHE A 24 -1.42 4.23 -0.24
N SER A 25 -2.44 4.39 -1.09
CA SER A 25 -3.24 3.31 -1.67
C SER A 25 -2.48 2.54 -2.75
N GLY A 26 -1.48 3.16 -3.37
CA GLY A 26 -0.56 2.51 -4.32
C GLY A 26 0.49 1.62 -3.64
N ARG A 27 0.65 1.69 -2.30
CA ARG A 27 1.35 0.66 -1.54
C ARG A 27 0.46 -0.56 -1.44
N GLN A 28 0.40 -1.27 -2.56
CA GLN A 28 -0.02 -2.65 -2.66
C GLN A 28 0.82 -3.40 -1.62
N LYS A 29 0.19 -3.70 -0.49
CA LYS A 29 0.61 -4.72 0.48
C LYS A 29 0.39 -6.09 -0.17
N GLY A 30 0.89 -6.22 -1.41
CA GLY A 30 0.86 -7.39 -2.25
C GLY A 30 2.00 -8.26 -1.81
N GLU A 31 1.63 -9.18 -0.93
CA GLU A 31 2.38 -10.36 -0.55
C GLU A 31 3.54 -10.04 0.40
N LEU A 32 3.34 -10.41 1.69
CA LEU A 32 4.41 -11.15 2.35
C LEU A 32 4.82 -12.18 1.30
N LYS A 33 5.99 -12.00 0.64
CA LYS A 33 6.59 -13.08 -0.13
C LYS A 33 6.47 -14.29 0.77
N ASP A 34 5.67 -15.24 0.31
CA ASP A 34 5.26 -16.41 1.04
C ASP A 34 6.55 -17.19 1.36
N GLU A 35 7.22 -16.84 2.47
CA GLU A 35 8.33 -17.63 3.01
C GLU A 35 7.81 -18.99 3.50
N SER A 36 6.47 -19.14 3.59
CA SER A 36 5.77 -20.41 3.75
C SER A 36 5.78 -21.30 2.49
N ALA A 37 6.16 -20.78 1.32
CA ALA A 37 6.45 -21.58 0.12
C ALA A 37 7.91 -22.08 0.07
N ARG A 38 8.70 -21.93 1.14
CA ARG A 38 9.84 -22.83 1.40
C ARG A 38 9.35 -24.10 2.10
N ALA A 39 8.46 -24.78 1.39
CA ALA A 39 8.45 -26.24 1.33
C ALA A 39 9.91 -26.73 1.22
N ALA A 40 10.39 -27.74 1.94
CA ALA A 40 9.75 -28.76 2.75
C ALA A 40 10.74 -29.12 3.89
N PRO A 41 10.32 -29.78 4.98
CA PRO A 41 11.28 -30.51 5.79
C PRO A 41 11.98 -31.52 4.87
N ASP A 42 13.28 -31.31 4.64
CA ASP A 42 14.13 -32.27 3.96
C ASP A 42 14.02 -33.62 4.69
N PRO A 43 13.64 -34.71 4.00
CA PRO A 43 13.59 -36.06 4.58
C PRO A 43 14.97 -36.62 4.95
N GLU A 44 16.02 -35.81 5.10
CA GLU A 44 17.34 -36.20 5.63
C GLU A 44 17.33 -36.58 7.14
N LYS A 45 16.22 -37.14 7.63
CA LYS A 45 16.18 -38.13 8.73
C LYS A 45 16.18 -39.58 8.22
N GLU A 46 16.25 -39.82 6.91
CA GLU A 46 16.34 -41.16 6.28
C GLU A 46 17.77 -41.63 5.91
N ARG A 47 18.81 -40.90 6.29
CA ARG A 47 20.18 -41.45 6.41
C ARG A 47 20.48 -41.58 7.90
N LYS A 48 20.22 -42.72 8.55
CA LYS A 48 20.99 -43.96 8.47
C LYS A 48 22.50 -43.75 8.63
#